data_AF-A0A0F9TPB3-F1
#
_entry.id   AF-A0A0F9TPB3-F1
#
_cell.length_a   1.000
_cell.length_b   1.000
_cell.length_c   1.000
_cell.angle_alpha   90.00
_cell.angle_beta   90.00
_cell.angle_gamma   90.00
#
_symmetry.space_group_name_H-M   'P 1'
#
loop_
_entity.id
_entity.type
_entity.pdbx_description
1 polymer ?
#
loop_
_entity_poly.entity_id
_entity_poly.type
_entity_poly.pdbx_seq_one_letter_code
_entity_poly.pdbx_strand_id
1 'polypeptide(L)'
;MENQHEAIKGYRDLSQEEVDLMNLIKQKGAELEELCVMLGARAQLDGDLNSPEYRDAPRWVAVGKTHMQQGLQAWVRSVARPESF
;
A
#
# COMPACT_ATOMS: atom_id res chain seq x y z
N MET A 1 7.81 28.36 -6.02
CA MET A 1 7.00 27.60 -6.98
C MET A 1 5.57 27.78 -6.53
N GLU A 2 4.73 28.41 -7.36
CA GLU A 2 3.34 28.74 -7.01
C GLU A 2 2.55 27.46 -6.73
N ASN A 3 1.75 27.50 -5.66
CA ASN A 3 1.05 26.36 -5.08
C ASN A 3 0.11 25.72 -6.10
N GLN A 4 0.51 24.57 -6.63
CA GLN A 4 -0.18 23.81 -7.65
C GLN A 4 -1.32 22.94 -7.06
N HIS A 5 -2.04 23.47 -6.07
CA HIS A 5 -3.22 22.83 -5.48
C HIS A 5 -4.46 23.60 -5.92
N GLU A 6 -4.80 23.53 -7.21
CA GLU A 6 -6.19 23.76 -7.59
C GLU A 6 -7.00 22.60 -7.00
N ALA A 7 -7.88 22.94 -6.06
CA ALA A 7 -8.73 21.98 -5.37
C ALA A 7 -9.48 21.11 -6.40
N ILE A 8 -9.19 19.81 -6.41
CA ILE A 8 -9.97 18.85 -7.19
C ILE A 8 -11.34 18.77 -6.51
N LYS A 9 -12.40 19.06 -7.26
CA LYS A 9 -13.79 19.05 -6.79
C LYS A 9 -14.10 17.77 -5.99
N GLY A 10 -14.46 17.91 -4.71
CA GLY A 10 -14.76 16.79 -3.80
C GLY A 10 -13.65 16.45 -2.79
N TYR A 11 -12.50 17.12 -2.87
CA TYR A 11 -11.44 17.03 -1.87
C TYR A 11 -11.22 18.39 -1.19
N ARG A 12 -11.03 18.35 0.13
CA ARG A 12 -10.61 19.50 0.92
C ARG A 12 -9.14 19.84 0.67
N ASP A 13 -8.77 21.07 1.00
CA ASP A 13 -7.36 21.44 1.08
C ASP A 13 -6.67 20.73 2.26
N LEU A 14 -5.47 20.23 1.99
CA LEU A 14 -4.62 19.58 2.99
C LEU A 14 -3.64 20.59 3.57
N SER A 15 -3.40 20.51 4.87
CA SER A 15 -2.27 21.23 5.48
C SER A 15 -0.94 20.62 5.01
N GLN A 16 0.16 21.36 5.17
CA GLN A 16 1.49 20.83 4.86
C GLN A 16 1.80 19.55 5.65
N GLU A 17 1.41 19.50 6.93
CA GLU A 17 1.58 18.31 7.77
C GLU A 17 0.83 17.09 7.19
N GLU A 18 -0.37 17.32 6.65
CA GLU A 18 -1.18 16.27 6.03
C GLU A 18 -0.58 15.83 4.68
N VAL A 19 -0.02 16.75 3.89
CA VAL A 19 0.73 16.43 2.68
C VAL A 19 1.96 15.59 3.01
N ASP A 20 2.69 15.93 4.07
CA ASP A 20 3.87 15.20 4.52
C ASP A 20 3.50 13.78 4.96
N LEU A 21 2.39 13.62 5.69
CA LEU A 21 1.84 12.31 6.06
C LEU A 21 1.44 11.49 4.83
N MET A 22 0.79 12.10 3.84
CA MET A 22 0.42 11.43 2.58
C MET A 22 1.66 10.91 1.83
N ASN A 23 2.72 11.71 1.78
CA ASN A 23 3.99 11.33 1.15
C ASN A 23 4.70 10.21 1.92
N LEU A 24 4.70 10.28 3.26
CA LEU A 24 5.25 9.24 4.10
C LEU A 24 4.51 7.90 3.92
N ILE A 25 3.18 7.91 3.85
CA ILE A 25 2.38 6.70 3.59
C ILE A 25 2.74 6.11 2.22
N LYS A 26 2.87 6.93 1.18
CA LYS A 26 3.28 6.48 -0.17
C LYS A 26 4.67 5.86 -0.16
N GLN A 27 5.63 6.49 0.52
CA GLN A 27 6.98 5.96 0.66
C GLN A 27 6.97 4.59 1.34
N LYS A 28 6.24 4.44 2.45
CA LYS A 28 6.09 3.15 3.12
C LYS A 28 5.37 2.11 2.26
N GLY A 29 4.41 2.54 1.45
CA GLY A 29 3.78 1.68 0.45
C GLY A 29 4.78 1.09 -0.55
N ALA A 30 5.72 1.90 -1.05
CA ALA A 30 6.76 1.44 -1.96
C ALA A 30 7.74 0.44 -1.31
N GLU A 31 8.24 0.75 -0.11
CA GLU A 31 9.11 -0.15 0.67
C GLU A 31 8.44 -1.52 0.91
N LEU A 32 7.15 -1.49 1.23
CA LEU A 32 6.35 -2.68 1.48
C LEU A 32 6.03 -3.48 0.20
N GLU A 33 5.88 -2.81 -0.94
CA GLU A 33 5.71 -3.45 -2.25
C GLU A 33 6.98 -4.22 -2.66
N GLU A 34 8.16 -3.63 -2.46
CA GLU A 34 9.45 -4.31 -2.67
C GLU A 34 9.56 -5.57 -1.81
N LEU A 35 9.14 -5.50 -0.54
CA LEU A 35 9.08 -6.68 0.33
C LEU A 35 8.13 -7.76 -0.20
N CYS A 36 6.96 -7.39 -0.70
CA CYS A 36 6.04 -8.34 -1.33
C CYS A 36 6.65 -9.03 -2.56
N VAL A 37 7.44 -8.32 -3.35
CA VAL A 37 8.17 -8.90 -4.50
C VAL A 37 9.20 -9.93 -4.02
N MET A 38 10.00 -9.59 -3.00
CA MET A 38 10.98 -10.51 -2.41
C MET A 38 10.32 -11.78 -1.85
N LEU A 39 9.22 -11.63 -1.11
CA LEU A 39 8.46 -12.76 -0.56
C LEU A 39 7.84 -13.62 -1.67
N GLY A 40 7.34 -13.01 -2.74
CA GLY A 40 6.81 -13.71 -3.91
C GLY A 40 7.88 -14.52 -4.64
N ALA A 41 9.07 -13.93 -4.85
CA ALA A 41 10.20 -14.63 -5.44
C ALA A 41 10.64 -15.81 -4.57
N ARG A 42 10.70 -15.63 -3.25
CA ARG A 42 11.02 -16.72 -2.31
C ARG A 42 9.98 -17.85 -2.36
N ALA A 43 8.69 -17.53 -2.35
CA ALA A 43 7.62 -18.53 -2.41
C ALA A 43 7.62 -19.33 -3.73
N GLN A 44 8.23 -18.81 -4.80
CA GLN A 44 8.47 -19.54 -6.06
C GLN A 44 9.73 -20.41 -6.03
N LEU A 45 10.76 -20.00 -5.27
CA LEU A 45 11.99 -20.77 -5.07
C LEU A 45 11.82 -21.95 -4.12
N ASP A 46 10.83 -21.90 -3.22
CA ASP A 46 10.38 -23.05 -2.43
C ASP A 46 9.67 -24.04 -3.39
N GLY A 47 10.46 -24.61 -4.30
CA GLY A 47 10.05 -25.30 -5.53
C GLY A 47 9.47 -26.70 -5.35
N ASP A 48 9.17 -27.10 -4.10
CA ASP A 48 8.37 -28.29 -3.83
C ASP A 48 6.97 -27.88 -3.42
N LEU A 49 6.15 -27.49 -4.40
CA LEU A 49 4.71 -27.26 -4.21
C LEU A 49 3.96 -28.52 -3.72
N ASN A 50 4.61 -29.69 -3.72
CA ASN A 50 4.06 -30.91 -3.16
C ASN A 50 4.38 -31.07 -1.67
N SER A 51 5.31 -30.28 -1.12
CA SER A 51 5.52 -30.20 0.31
C SER A 51 4.34 -29.48 0.97
N PRO A 52 3.64 -30.14 1.92
CA PRO A 52 2.49 -29.55 2.61
C PRO A 52 2.82 -28.22 3.31
N GLU A 53 4.08 -28.02 3.68
CA GLU A 53 4.57 -26.84 4.41
C GLU A 53 4.67 -25.60 3.52
N TYR A 54 4.98 -25.76 2.23
CA TYR A 54 5.29 -24.65 1.32
C TYR A 54 4.19 -24.37 0.27
N ARG A 55 3.27 -25.32 0.07
CA ARG A 55 2.18 -25.21 -0.92
C ARG A 55 1.34 -23.93 -0.78
N ASP A 56 1.12 -23.48 0.44
CA ASP A 56 0.25 -22.32 0.71
C ASP A 56 1.00 -20.97 0.71
N ALA A 57 2.34 -20.98 0.60
CA ALA A 57 3.14 -19.76 0.69
C ALA A 57 2.75 -18.69 -0.35
N PRO A 58 2.55 -19.02 -1.65
CA PRO A 58 2.13 -18.02 -2.64
C PRO A 58 0.76 -17.40 -2.32
N ARG A 59 -0.17 -18.20 -1.79
CA ARG A 59 -1.49 -17.72 -1.37
C ARG A 59 -1.36 -16.71 -0.24
N TRP A 60 -0.54 -16.98 0.76
CA TRP A 60 -0.35 -16.08 1.89
C TRP A 60 0.36 -14.77 1.49
N VAL A 61 1.31 -14.82 0.56
CA VAL A 61 1.91 -13.60 -0.02
C VAL A 61 0.85 -12.73 -0.71
N ALA A 62 -0.04 -13.34 -1.50
CA ALA A 62 -1.12 -12.60 -2.17
C ALA A 62 -2.13 -11.98 -1.19
N VAL A 63 -2.50 -12.72 -0.14
CA VAL A 63 -3.37 -12.21 0.95
C VAL A 63 -2.70 -11.04 1.66
N GLY A 64 -1.42 -11.19 2.04
CA GLY A 64 -0.65 -10.14 2.69
C GLY A 64 -0.59 -8.86 1.85
N LYS A 65 -0.24 -8.98 0.56
CA LYS A 65 -0.23 -7.86 -0.39
C LYS A 65 -1.58 -7.14 -0.44
N THR A 66 -2.68 -7.89 -0.53
CA THR A 66 -4.03 -7.32 -0.62
C THR A 66 -4.42 -6.55 0.64
N HIS A 67 -4.25 -7.13 1.82
CA HIS A 67 -4.56 -6.46 3.08
C HIS A 67 -3.70 -5.23 3.34
N MET A 68 -2.43 -5.30 2.96
CA MET A 68 -1.51 -4.19 3.09
C MET A 68 -1.90 -3.02 2.18
N GLN A 69 -2.26 -3.29 0.91
CA GLN A 69 -2.77 -2.28 0.00
C GLN A 69 -4.06 -1.64 0.53
N GLN A 70 -4.98 -2.44 1.08
CA GLN A 70 -6.18 -1.93 1.73
C GLN A 70 -5.86 -1.06 2.94
N GLY A 71 -4.93 -1.49 3.80
CA GLY A 71 -4.49 -0.73 4.98
C GLY A 71 -3.86 0.62 4.61
N LEU A 72 -2.97 0.64 3.61
CA LEU A 72 -2.37 1.87 3.09
C LEU A 72 -3.45 2.83 2.55
N GLN A 73 -4.44 2.31 1.82
CA GLN A 73 -5.57 3.10 1.33
C GLN A 73 -6.46 3.62 2.45
N ALA A 74 -6.66 2.85 3.53
CA ALA A 74 -7.37 3.29 4.72
C ALA A 74 -6.63 4.44 5.43
N TRP A 75 -5.30 4.36 5.53
CA TRP A 75 -4.49 5.44 6.09
C TRP A 75 -4.53 6.70 5.22
N VAL A 76 -4.39 6.56 3.90
CA VAL A 76 -4.57 7.67 2.94
C VAL A 76 -5.94 8.34 3.16
N ARG A 77 -7.02 7.56 3.28
CA ARG A 77 -8.36 8.09 3.54
C ARG A 77 -8.48 8.79 4.90
N SER A 78 -7.81 8.31 5.94
CA SER A 78 -7.82 8.97 7.26
C SER A 78 -7.17 10.36 7.26
N VAL A 79 -6.20 10.58 6.36
CA VAL A 79 -5.57 11.89 6.14
C VAL A 79 -6.40 12.72 5.17
N ALA A 80 -6.77 12.17 4.01
CA ALA A 80 -7.49 12.87 2.97
C ALA A 80 -8.91 13.32 3.40
N ARG A 81 -9.60 12.52 4.21
CA ARG A 81 -10.98 12.78 4.70
C ARG A 81 -11.93 13.22 3.57
N PRO A 82 -12.13 12.37 2.54
CA PRO A 82 -13.00 12.72 1.41
C PRO A 82 -14.45 12.89 1.88
N GLU A 83 -15.20 13.75 1.20
CA GLU A 83 -16.62 14.01 1.51
C GLU A 83 -17.57 12.97 0.90
N SER A 84 -17.06 12.04 0.09
CA SER A 84 -17.82 10.98 -0.59
C SER A 84 -17.03 9.66 -0.62
N PHE A 85 -17.71 8.57 -1.00
CA PHE A 85 -17.22 7.19 -0.92
C PHE A 85 -16.33 6.76 -2.10
#